data_AF-A0A945INU4-F1
#
_entry.id   AF-A0A945INU4-F1
#
_cell.length_a   1.000
_cell.length_b   1.000
_cell.length_c   1.000
_cell.angle_alpha   90.00
_cell.angle_beta   90.00
_cell.angle_gamma   90.00
#
_symmetry.space_group_name_H-M   'P 1'
#
loop_
_entity.id
_entity.type
_entity.pdbx_description
1 polymer ?
#
loop_
_entity_poly.entity_id
_entity_poly.type
_entity_poly.pdbx_seq_one_letter_code
_entity_poly.pdbx_strand_id
1 'polypeptide(L)'
;MNDRSRVATSSRLGKTIVAALFTFGALAAVPGSPAQAHESEHESASVETRAQPAKVKVGTKCKKKGKKKGKFTCKRSKGKLVWFRTGAKTVQQAVVVDALCVTSTYTSQVRGLRCSSTTITFGSTGLPSTGTPMMVGITATNQQYPRTHNYTLNFPRVAQASSTTVSPGSGAIGVAVDGVPLFSPWTQAALREHALDMGELDNCGGHAGRGDDYHYHIAPKCLIEELGKIHVDDKKLPIGIANDANPILALGWFDKANDVESRLDSCRAMKDKSGKYFYNVQHQSKWDILNCFVSKVQKTSRDSWTQRMDSTGAEIVGAKVAMTITASSTVRASGTECSVMQGTLRDQSVINTDQSVTRSSANTAIFYCEPQCYAEFFEPTGRFPGRSVYYELVTSRCPAGFNPTSLPLFAPYQGPAIGKRAAK
;
A
#
# COMPACT_ATOMS: atom_id res chain seq x y z
N MET A 1 -10.54 49.86 52.15
CA MET A 1 -9.14 50.28 51.97
C MET A 1 -8.60 49.44 50.81
N ASN A 2 -8.92 49.80 49.55
CA ASN A 2 -8.14 50.65 48.60
C ASN A 2 -6.74 50.07 48.33
N ASP A 3 -6.26 49.82 47.11
CA ASP A 3 -6.47 50.37 45.76
C ASP A 3 -6.42 49.23 44.70
N ARG A 4 -7.15 49.14 43.58
CA ARG A 4 -7.46 50.02 42.42
C ARG A 4 -6.26 50.53 41.61
N SER A 5 -6.06 49.94 40.43
CA SER A 5 -6.13 50.70 39.15
C SER A 5 -6.00 49.80 37.91
N ARG A 6 -7.06 49.81 37.08
CA ARG A 6 -7.06 49.51 35.65
C ARG A 6 -6.54 50.73 34.88
N VAL A 7 -5.86 50.53 33.75
CA VAL A 7 -5.85 51.49 32.64
C VAL A 7 -5.97 50.73 31.32
N ALA A 8 -6.88 51.22 30.49
CA ALA A 8 -7.13 50.82 29.11
C ALA A 8 -6.54 51.88 28.17
N THR A 9 -6.16 51.51 26.95
CA THR A 9 -6.24 52.42 25.78
C THR A 9 -6.35 51.64 24.47
N SER A 10 -7.29 52.11 23.65
CA SER A 10 -7.61 51.74 22.28
C SER A 10 -6.87 52.64 21.29
N SER A 11 -6.48 52.13 20.11
CA SER A 11 -6.39 52.89 18.84
C SER A 11 -6.34 51.88 17.67
N ARG A 12 -7.39 51.80 16.84
CA ARG A 12 -7.66 52.49 15.56
C ARG A 12 -6.88 51.97 14.33
N LEU A 13 -7.69 51.42 13.42
CA LEU A 13 -7.71 51.57 11.96
C LEU A 13 -6.42 51.35 11.13
N GLY A 14 -6.48 50.34 10.28
CA GLY A 14 -5.63 50.21 9.10
C GLY A 14 -6.17 49.13 8.15
N LYS A 15 -7.27 49.42 7.45
CA LYS A 15 -7.71 48.65 6.28
C LYS A 15 -6.96 49.19 5.07
N THR A 16 -6.16 48.36 4.41
CA THR A 16 -5.69 48.64 3.05
C THR A 16 -6.04 47.47 2.16
N ILE A 17 -7.06 47.69 1.34
CA ILE A 17 -7.49 46.87 0.21
C ILE A 17 -6.52 47.17 -0.93
N VAL A 18 -5.85 46.15 -1.48
CA VAL A 18 -5.20 46.25 -2.79
C VAL A 18 -5.98 45.37 -3.74
N ALA A 19 -6.88 46.00 -4.49
CA ALA A 19 -7.53 45.43 -5.66
C ALA A 19 -6.63 45.71 -6.87
N ALA A 20 -6.03 44.68 -7.44
CA ALA A 20 -5.38 44.77 -8.75
C ALA A 20 -6.39 44.37 -9.82
N LEU A 21 -6.90 45.39 -10.54
CA LEU A 21 -7.60 45.21 -11.82
C LEU A 21 -6.61 44.69 -12.87
N PHE A 22 -6.91 43.55 -13.49
CA PHE A 22 -6.38 43.23 -14.81
C PHE A 22 -7.51 43.37 -15.83
N THR A 23 -7.36 44.39 -16.66
CA THR A 23 -8.20 44.73 -17.80
C THR A 23 -8.02 43.73 -18.94
N PHE A 24 -9.14 43.41 -19.59
CA PHE A 24 -9.24 42.70 -20.86
C PHE A 24 -8.46 43.41 -21.98
N GLY A 25 -7.77 42.61 -22.79
CA GLY A 25 -7.25 43.02 -24.10
C GLY A 25 -7.47 41.88 -25.09
N ALA A 26 -8.56 41.94 -25.84
CA ALA A 26 -8.81 41.12 -27.02
C ALA A 26 -8.27 41.87 -28.26
N LEU A 27 -7.44 41.23 -29.08
CA LEU A 27 -7.23 41.66 -30.46
C LEU A 27 -7.22 40.46 -31.41
N ALA A 28 -7.81 40.71 -32.57
CA ALA A 28 -8.31 39.78 -33.56
C ALA A 28 -7.21 39.09 -34.40
N ALA A 29 -7.62 37.97 -35.01
CA ALA A 29 -6.93 37.25 -36.07
C ALA A 29 -7.30 37.80 -37.47
N VAL A 30 -6.35 37.82 -38.42
CA VAL A 30 -6.59 37.78 -39.90
C VAL A 30 -5.35 37.14 -40.60
N PRO A 31 -5.51 36.38 -41.72
CA PRO A 31 -4.53 35.40 -42.25
C PRO A 31 -3.82 35.83 -43.57
N GLY A 32 -2.84 35.03 -44.04
CA GLY A 32 -2.30 35.11 -45.42
C GLY A 32 -1.03 34.28 -45.70
N SER A 33 -1.14 33.27 -46.58
CA SER A 33 -0.09 32.43 -47.21
C SER A 33 0.65 33.15 -48.38
N PRO A 34 1.42 32.48 -49.27
CA PRO A 34 2.60 31.58 -49.16
C PRO A 34 3.79 32.01 -50.09
N ALA A 35 4.82 31.16 -50.17
CA ALA A 35 5.68 30.84 -51.34
C ALA A 35 7.16 31.28 -51.33
N GLN A 36 8.01 30.31 -51.72
CA GLN A 36 9.23 30.34 -52.57
C GLN A 36 10.27 29.36 -51.98
N ALA A 37 10.45 28.15 -52.51
CA ALA A 37 11.01 27.77 -53.81
C ALA A 37 12.43 28.33 -54.02
N HIS A 38 13.42 27.46 -53.83
CA HIS A 38 14.77 27.64 -54.39
C HIS A 38 15.21 26.30 -54.98
N GLU A 39 15.27 26.26 -56.31
CA GLU A 39 16.03 25.30 -57.10
C GLU A 39 17.51 25.70 -57.12
N SER A 40 18.41 24.71 -57.13
CA SER A 40 19.61 24.74 -57.99
C SER A 40 20.16 23.32 -58.20
N GLU A 41 19.95 22.84 -59.41
CA GLU A 41 20.89 22.17 -60.33
C GLU A 41 21.63 20.86 -59.95
N HIS A 42 21.17 19.81 -60.63
CA HIS A 42 21.88 18.71 -61.31
C HIS A 42 23.41 18.57 -61.18
N GLU A 43 23.84 17.39 -60.73
CA GLU A 43 24.93 16.66 -61.37
C GLU A 43 24.59 15.18 -61.51
N SER A 44 24.75 14.67 -62.73
CA SER A 44 24.36 13.34 -63.18
C SER A 44 25.43 12.30 -62.83
N ALA A 45 25.06 11.28 -62.04
CA ALA A 45 25.85 10.06 -61.93
C ALA A 45 24.93 8.85 -62.19
N SER A 46 25.20 8.20 -63.32
CA SER A 46 24.64 6.92 -63.74
C SER A 46 24.86 5.84 -62.67
N VAL A 47 23.78 5.35 -62.05
CA VAL A 47 23.82 4.22 -61.12
C VAL A 47 23.32 2.97 -61.85
N GLU A 48 24.27 2.09 -62.12
CA GLU A 48 24.10 0.66 -62.40
C GLU A 48 22.96 0.03 -61.59
N THR A 49 22.08 -0.69 -62.28
CA THR A 49 21.02 -1.51 -61.72
C THR A 49 21.61 -2.67 -60.91
N ARG A 50 22.02 -2.42 -59.66
CA ARG A 50 22.46 -3.47 -58.73
C ARG A 50 21.23 -4.26 -58.28
N ALA A 51 21.05 -5.44 -58.86
CA ALA A 51 20.04 -6.41 -58.49
C ALA A 51 19.94 -6.57 -56.96
N GLN A 52 18.76 -6.31 -56.40
CA GLN A 52 18.48 -6.52 -54.98
C GLN A 52 18.78 -7.98 -54.58
N PRO A 53 19.48 -8.23 -53.46
CA PRO A 53 19.67 -9.59 -52.99
C PRO A 53 18.30 -10.16 -52.56
N ALA A 54 17.93 -11.30 -53.16
CA ALA A 54 16.66 -11.98 -52.93
C ALA A 54 16.29 -12.07 -51.44
N LYS A 55 15.15 -11.49 -51.07
CA LYS A 55 14.59 -11.53 -49.71
C LYS A 55 14.36 -12.99 -49.28
N VAL A 56 15.17 -13.50 -48.37
CA VAL A 56 14.99 -14.84 -47.78
C VAL A 56 13.68 -14.85 -46.96
N LYS A 57 12.72 -15.70 -47.34
CA LYS A 57 11.46 -15.90 -46.60
C LYS A 57 11.58 -17.09 -45.63
N VAL A 58 10.86 -17.02 -44.50
CA VAL A 58 10.74 -18.16 -43.57
C VAL A 58 10.04 -19.31 -44.28
N GLY A 59 10.48 -20.55 -44.04
CA GLY A 59 9.84 -21.76 -44.60
C GLY A 59 10.29 -22.14 -46.02
N THR A 60 11.01 -21.25 -46.73
CA THR A 60 11.58 -21.60 -48.04
C THR A 60 12.70 -22.64 -47.92
N LYS A 61 12.82 -23.54 -48.90
CA LYS A 61 13.83 -24.61 -48.91
C LYS A 61 15.26 -24.04 -48.87
N CYS A 62 16.12 -24.70 -48.12
CA CYS A 62 17.54 -24.40 -48.03
C CYS A 62 18.37 -25.66 -48.27
N LYS A 63 19.56 -25.49 -48.85
CA LYS A 63 20.36 -26.62 -49.37
C LYS A 63 21.22 -27.34 -48.31
N LYS A 64 21.54 -26.69 -47.19
CA LYS A 64 22.51 -27.22 -46.21
C LYS A 64 22.13 -26.84 -44.78
N LYS A 65 21.90 -27.86 -43.93
CA LYS A 65 21.65 -27.70 -42.48
C LYS A 65 22.75 -26.85 -41.85
N GLY A 66 22.37 -25.85 -41.05
CA GLY A 66 23.31 -24.97 -40.35
C GLY A 66 23.80 -23.74 -41.14
N LYS A 67 23.49 -23.63 -42.44
CA LYS A 67 23.84 -22.42 -43.23
C LYS A 67 23.11 -21.20 -42.67
N LYS A 68 23.84 -20.09 -42.48
CA LYS A 68 23.32 -18.79 -42.03
C LYS A 68 23.24 -17.82 -43.22
N LYS A 69 22.18 -17.02 -43.31
CA LYS A 69 22.02 -15.90 -44.26
C LYS A 69 21.30 -14.76 -43.53
N GLY A 70 22.04 -13.73 -43.11
CA GLY A 70 21.51 -12.65 -42.28
C GLY A 70 20.84 -13.17 -41.00
N LYS A 71 19.61 -12.72 -40.72
CA LYS A 71 18.77 -13.18 -39.58
C LYS A 71 18.07 -14.52 -39.85
N PHE A 72 18.64 -15.41 -40.66
CA PHE A 72 18.05 -16.72 -40.97
C PHE A 72 19.06 -17.86 -40.84
N THR A 73 18.61 -19.01 -40.33
CA THR A 73 19.39 -20.26 -40.21
C THR A 73 18.61 -21.41 -40.83
N CYS A 74 19.27 -22.22 -41.66
CA CYS A 74 18.70 -23.41 -42.28
C CYS A 74 18.58 -24.57 -41.28
N LYS A 75 17.35 -24.99 -40.96
CA LYS A 75 17.07 -26.12 -40.04
C LYS A 75 16.11 -27.12 -40.68
N ARG A 76 16.07 -28.34 -40.14
CA ARG A 76 15.14 -29.39 -40.59
C ARG A 76 13.78 -29.20 -39.93
N SER A 77 12.71 -29.24 -40.71
CA SER A 77 11.31 -29.17 -40.27
C SER A 77 10.48 -30.15 -41.09
N LYS A 78 9.73 -31.04 -40.44
CA LYS A 78 8.90 -32.08 -41.09
C LYS A 78 9.66 -32.79 -42.24
N GLY A 79 10.90 -33.23 -41.97
CA GLY A 79 11.75 -33.94 -42.94
C GLY A 79 12.48 -33.07 -43.97
N LYS A 80 12.12 -31.81 -44.18
CA LYS A 80 12.72 -30.92 -45.20
C LYS A 80 13.62 -29.84 -44.59
N LEU A 81 14.64 -29.39 -45.31
CA LEU A 81 15.51 -28.28 -44.88
C LEU A 81 14.90 -26.94 -45.30
N VAL A 82 14.58 -26.07 -44.34
CA VAL A 82 13.97 -24.75 -44.58
C VAL A 82 14.63 -23.64 -43.77
N TRP A 83 14.52 -22.39 -44.27
CA TRP A 83 15.01 -21.21 -43.58
C TRP A 83 14.12 -20.85 -42.39
N PHE A 84 14.71 -20.73 -41.21
CA PHE A 84 14.06 -20.17 -40.01
C PHE A 84 14.65 -18.81 -39.72
N ARG A 85 13.80 -17.84 -39.32
CA ARG A 85 14.31 -16.56 -38.81
C ARG A 85 14.98 -16.83 -37.46
N THR A 86 16.26 -16.51 -37.34
CA THR A 86 16.90 -16.37 -36.03
C THR A 86 16.26 -15.16 -35.40
N GLY A 87 15.22 -15.39 -34.58
CA GLY A 87 14.86 -14.43 -33.57
C GLY A 87 16.13 -14.19 -32.76
N ALA A 88 16.59 -12.94 -32.71
CA ALA A 88 17.12 -12.52 -31.44
C ALA A 88 16.02 -12.91 -30.45
N LYS A 89 16.29 -13.85 -29.55
CA LYS A 89 15.67 -13.72 -28.26
C LYS A 89 16.10 -12.31 -27.88
N THR A 90 15.21 -11.33 -28.01
CA THR A 90 15.09 -10.36 -26.95
C THR A 90 14.98 -11.26 -25.73
N VAL A 91 16.13 -11.52 -25.11
CA VAL A 91 16.16 -11.82 -23.71
C VAL A 91 15.41 -10.60 -23.19
N GLN A 92 14.12 -10.76 -22.88
CA GLN A 92 13.48 -9.88 -21.93
C GLN A 92 14.50 -9.84 -20.81
N GLN A 93 15.21 -8.72 -20.74
CA GLN A 93 16.30 -8.58 -19.81
C GLN A 93 15.62 -8.86 -18.48
N ALA A 94 16.01 -9.99 -17.89
CA ALA A 94 15.45 -10.43 -16.64
C ALA A 94 15.39 -9.20 -15.74
N VAL A 95 14.23 -8.90 -15.17
CA VAL A 95 14.09 -7.88 -14.13
C VAL A 95 14.90 -8.38 -12.94
N VAL A 96 16.23 -8.34 -13.02
CA VAL A 96 17.10 -8.54 -11.88
C VAL A 96 16.95 -7.25 -11.10
N VAL A 97 16.16 -7.32 -10.04
CA VAL A 97 16.01 -6.19 -9.13
C VAL A 97 17.19 -6.23 -8.17
N ASP A 98 18.40 -5.93 -8.66
CA ASP A 98 19.61 -5.98 -7.84
C ASP A 98 19.47 -5.13 -6.58
N ALA A 99 18.75 -4.01 -6.64
CA ALA A 99 18.43 -3.19 -5.48
C ALA A 99 17.70 -3.97 -4.36
N LEU A 100 16.77 -4.88 -4.69
CA LEU A 100 16.07 -5.73 -3.72
C LEU A 100 16.95 -6.89 -3.19
N CYS A 101 18.17 -7.03 -3.70
CA CYS A 101 19.17 -7.95 -3.16
C CYS A 101 20.26 -7.26 -2.33
N VAL A 102 20.08 -5.97 -2.04
CA VAL A 102 21.00 -5.19 -1.20
C VAL A 102 20.35 -4.96 0.16
N THR A 103 21.05 -5.32 1.23
CA THR A 103 20.56 -5.16 2.61
C THR A 103 20.19 -3.71 2.93
N SER A 104 20.93 -2.72 2.42
CA SER A 104 20.65 -1.30 2.67
C SER A 104 19.39 -0.75 1.98
N THR A 105 18.70 -1.56 1.17
CA THR A 105 17.36 -1.21 0.63
C THR A 105 16.27 -1.45 1.67
N TYR A 106 16.52 -2.31 2.65
CA TYR A 106 15.56 -2.70 3.68
C TYR A 106 15.84 -1.99 5.00
N THR A 107 14.80 -1.82 5.80
CA THR A 107 14.94 -1.35 7.18
C THR A 107 15.40 -2.50 8.09
N SER A 108 15.67 -2.18 9.36
CA SER A 108 16.11 -3.18 10.35
C SER A 108 15.04 -4.20 10.76
N GLN A 109 13.78 -3.99 10.38
CA GLN A 109 12.67 -4.93 10.65
C GLN A 109 12.75 -6.18 9.76
N VAL A 110 13.43 -6.10 8.62
CA VAL A 110 13.66 -7.24 7.74
C VAL A 110 14.87 -8.05 8.19
N ARG A 111 14.68 -9.37 8.29
CA ARG A 111 15.70 -10.31 8.78
C ARG A 111 16.01 -11.39 7.77
N GLY A 112 17.29 -11.80 7.73
CA GLY A 112 17.72 -12.97 6.97
C GLY A 112 17.55 -12.85 5.46
N LEU A 113 17.76 -11.66 4.89
CA LEU A 113 17.75 -11.44 3.45
C LEU A 113 18.74 -12.38 2.76
N ARG A 114 18.24 -13.17 1.80
CA ARG A 114 19.04 -14.06 0.95
C ARG A 114 18.60 -13.91 -0.49
N CYS A 115 19.57 -13.78 -1.36
CA CYS A 115 19.35 -13.79 -2.80
C CYS A 115 20.09 -14.95 -3.47
N SER A 116 19.35 -15.70 -4.27
CA SER A 116 19.91 -16.68 -5.18
C SER A 116 19.92 -16.14 -6.61
N SER A 117 20.24 -16.99 -7.60
CA SER A 117 20.04 -16.63 -9.01
C SER A 117 18.55 -16.54 -9.39
N THR A 118 17.64 -17.11 -8.60
CA THR A 118 16.22 -17.25 -8.95
C THR A 118 15.25 -16.64 -7.94
N THR A 119 15.66 -16.40 -6.70
CA THR A 119 14.77 -15.99 -5.60
C THR A 119 15.38 -14.92 -4.70
N ILE A 120 14.48 -14.16 -4.06
CA ILE A 120 14.73 -13.24 -2.96
C ILE A 120 13.91 -13.73 -1.79
N THR A 121 14.53 -14.02 -0.65
CA THR A 121 13.84 -14.50 0.56
C THR A 121 14.26 -13.72 1.78
N PHE A 122 13.31 -13.43 2.67
CA PHE A 122 13.56 -12.78 3.95
C PHE A 122 12.40 -13.05 4.90
N GLY A 123 12.59 -12.75 6.19
CA GLY A 123 11.52 -12.75 7.18
C GLY A 123 11.22 -11.35 7.71
N SER A 124 10.04 -11.18 8.30
CA SER A 124 9.65 -9.96 9.02
C SER A 124 8.69 -10.30 10.15
N THR A 125 8.56 -9.38 11.11
CA THR A 125 7.50 -9.39 12.13
C THR A 125 6.19 -8.79 11.63
N GLY A 126 6.19 -8.14 10.46
CA GLY A 126 5.02 -7.45 9.91
C GLY A 126 4.69 -6.13 10.61
N LEU A 127 5.61 -5.62 11.43
CA LEU A 127 5.46 -4.34 12.12
C LEU A 127 6.49 -3.34 11.60
N PRO A 128 6.14 -2.06 11.47
CA PRO A 128 7.07 -0.99 11.12
C PRO A 128 8.07 -0.71 12.26
N SER A 129 8.95 0.26 12.05
CA SER A 129 9.93 0.68 13.04
C SER A 129 9.28 1.14 14.35
N THR A 130 9.99 0.89 15.47
CA THR A 130 9.56 1.31 16.81
C THR A 130 9.30 2.81 16.83
N GLY A 131 8.16 3.21 17.39
CA GLY A 131 7.76 4.62 17.46
C GLY A 131 6.86 5.07 16.30
N THR A 132 6.67 4.23 15.27
CA THR A 132 5.63 4.47 14.26
C THR A 132 4.25 4.55 14.92
N PRO A 133 3.46 5.62 14.69
CA PRO A 133 2.18 5.85 15.36
C PRO A 133 1.05 4.99 14.75
N MET A 134 1.20 3.66 14.81
CA MET A 134 0.22 2.72 14.30
C MET A 134 -1.16 2.94 14.94
N MET A 135 -2.22 2.73 14.16
CA MET A 135 -3.64 2.85 14.55
C MET A 135 -4.12 4.26 14.88
N VAL A 136 -3.23 5.22 15.14
CA VAL A 136 -3.59 6.61 15.46
C VAL A 136 -4.15 7.30 14.22
N GLY A 137 -5.32 7.92 14.34
CA GLY A 137 -6.03 8.59 13.25
C GLY A 137 -7.17 7.77 12.64
N ILE A 138 -7.27 6.48 12.94
CA ILE A 138 -8.43 5.65 12.59
C ILE A 138 -9.68 6.23 13.25
N THR A 139 -10.77 6.32 12.51
CA THR A 139 -12.07 6.84 12.99
C THR A 139 -13.18 5.80 13.00
N ALA A 140 -12.97 4.66 12.33
CA ALA A 140 -13.82 3.48 12.35
C ALA A 140 -12.94 2.25 12.54
N THR A 141 -12.71 1.87 13.79
CA THR A 141 -11.84 0.74 14.13
C THR A 141 -12.57 -0.59 13.97
N ASN A 142 -11.84 -1.62 13.57
CA ASN A 142 -12.27 -3.03 13.62
C ASN A 142 -11.82 -3.72 14.93
N GLN A 143 -11.25 -2.97 15.89
CA GLN A 143 -10.76 -3.46 17.18
C GLN A 143 -9.69 -4.55 17.07
N GLN A 144 -8.86 -4.48 16.03
CA GLN A 144 -7.67 -5.31 15.87
C GLN A 144 -6.44 -4.53 16.32
N TYR A 145 -5.43 -5.23 16.81
CA TYR A 145 -4.21 -4.62 17.33
C TYR A 145 -3.02 -5.01 16.47
N PRO A 146 -2.06 -4.11 16.18
CA PRO A 146 -0.81 -4.50 15.56
C PRO A 146 -0.07 -5.49 16.47
N ARG A 147 0.06 -6.75 16.06
CA ARG A 147 0.82 -7.77 16.80
C ARG A 147 1.96 -8.31 15.95
N THR A 148 2.92 -8.93 16.62
CA THR A 148 4.05 -9.56 15.93
C THR A 148 3.58 -10.83 15.23
N HIS A 149 3.86 -10.89 13.93
CA HIS A 149 3.64 -12.05 13.07
C HIS A 149 4.98 -12.72 12.71
N ASN A 150 4.94 -13.87 12.04
CA ASN A 150 6.14 -14.57 11.58
C ASN A 150 6.10 -14.78 10.08
N TYR A 151 6.27 -13.68 9.34
CA TYR A 151 6.28 -13.72 7.90
C TYR A 151 7.56 -14.35 7.36
N THR A 152 7.39 -15.26 6.39
CA THR A 152 8.44 -15.74 5.49
C THR A 152 8.07 -15.35 4.06
N LEU A 153 8.92 -14.53 3.46
CA LEU A 153 8.72 -13.95 2.15
C LEU A 153 9.62 -14.65 1.12
N ASN A 154 9.07 -14.93 -0.06
CA ASN A 154 9.77 -15.56 -1.18
C ASN A 154 9.26 -15.00 -2.51
N PHE A 155 10.10 -14.21 -3.17
CA PHE A 155 9.82 -13.62 -4.47
C PHE A 155 10.74 -14.23 -5.53
N PRO A 156 10.27 -14.44 -6.77
CA PRO A 156 11.17 -14.60 -7.90
C PRO A 156 12.11 -13.40 -7.99
N ARG A 157 13.40 -13.64 -8.23
CA ARG A 157 14.37 -12.56 -8.48
C ARG A 157 14.09 -11.82 -9.78
N VAL A 158 13.27 -12.41 -10.65
CA VAL A 158 12.92 -11.91 -11.98
C VAL A 158 11.42 -12.01 -12.17
N ALA A 159 10.78 -10.86 -12.40
CA ALA A 159 9.37 -10.79 -12.75
C ALA A 159 9.08 -11.60 -14.02
N GLN A 160 8.06 -12.47 -13.94
CA GLN A 160 7.67 -13.34 -15.06
C GLN A 160 6.67 -12.59 -15.93
N ALA A 161 6.98 -12.46 -17.23
CA ALA A 161 6.12 -11.75 -18.17
C ALA A 161 4.69 -12.33 -18.20
N SER A 162 3.70 -11.46 -18.30
CA SER A 162 2.30 -11.79 -18.54
C SER A 162 1.84 -11.15 -19.85
N SER A 163 0.91 -11.79 -20.56
CA SER A 163 0.26 -11.18 -21.73
C SER A 163 -0.98 -10.36 -21.35
N THR A 164 -1.45 -10.47 -20.11
CA THR A 164 -2.62 -9.76 -19.58
C THR A 164 -2.31 -9.19 -18.21
N THR A 165 -2.96 -8.07 -17.88
CA THR A 165 -2.93 -7.50 -16.53
C THR A 165 -3.95 -8.20 -15.63
N VAL A 166 -3.71 -8.19 -14.32
CA VAL A 166 -4.60 -8.80 -13.32
C VAL A 166 -4.96 -7.78 -12.26
N SER A 167 -6.25 -7.55 -12.03
CA SER A 167 -6.70 -6.67 -10.93
C SER A 167 -6.43 -7.31 -9.57
N PRO A 168 -6.03 -6.54 -8.55
CA PRO A 168 -5.84 -7.07 -7.20
C PRO A 168 -7.11 -7.64 -6.58
N GLY A 169 -6.94 -8.75 -5.85
CA GLY A 169 -7.92 -9.21 -4.87
C GLY A 169 -7.91 -8.34 -3.62
N SER A 170 -8.70 -8.70 -2.61
CA SER A 170 -8.79 -7.99 -1.32
C SER A 170 -7.69 -8.34 -0.32
N GLY A 171 -6.63 -9.01 -0.75
CA GLY A 171 -5.53 -9.47 0.10
C GLY A 171 -4.23 -8.72 -0.19
N ALA A 172 -3.13 -9.29 0.28
CA ALA A 172 -1.80 -8.77 0.02
C ALA A 172 -1.52 -8.65 -1.48
N ILE A 173 -1.04 -7.47 -1.88
CA ILE A 173 -0.55 -7.14 -3.22
C ILE A 173 0.98 -7.08 -3.28
N GLY A 174 1.64 -7.07 -2.12
CA GLY A 174 3.08 -6.98 -2.00
C GLY A 174 3.54 -6.91 -0.56
N VAL A 175 4.79 -6.50 -0.36
CA VAL A 175 5.40 -6.23 0.94
C VAL A 175 6.28 -5.00 0.81
N ALA A 176 6.25 -4.13 1.82
CA ALA A 176 7.13 -2.99 1.91
C ALA A 176 8.56 -3.40 2.34
N VAL A 177 9.53 -2.50 2.22
CA VAL A 177 10.92 -2.77 2.59
C VAL A 177 11.19 -2.77 4.10
N ASP A 178 10.18 -2.46 4.91
CA ASP A 178 10.12 -2.76 6.36
C ASP A 178 9.56 -4.16 6.66
N GLY A 179 9.10 -4.87 5.62
CA GLY A 179 8.52 -6.19 5.73
C GLY A 179 7.04 -6.19 6.16
N VAL A 180 6.40 -5.03 6.24
CA VAL A 180 4.94 -4.90 6.44
C VAL A 180 4.22 -5.24 5.14
N PRO A 181 3.16 -6.08 5.16
CA PRO A 181 2.36 -6.36 3.97
C PRO A 181 1.72 -5.10 3.36
N LEU A 182 1.63 -5.09 2.03
CA LEU A 182 0.88 -4.10 1.25
C LEU A 182 -0.40 -4.77 0.76
N PHE A 183 -1.55 -4.17 0.99
CA PHE A 183 -2.88 -4.67 0.60
C PHE A 183 -3.52 -3.75 -0.45
N SER A 184 -4.49 -4.29 -1.20
CA SER A 184 -5.30 -3.46 -2.11
C SER A 184 -6.04 -2.38 -1.31
N PRO A 185 -6.33 -1.19 -1.86
CA PRO A 185 -7.01 -0.12 -1.13
C PRO A 185 -8.45 -0.45 -0.73
N TRP A 186 -9.01 -1.55 -1.25
CA TRP A 186 -10.39 -1.97 -1.06
C TRP A 186 -10.60 -2.76 0.22
N THR A 187 -11.70 -2.47 0.92
CA THR A 187 -12.19 -3.28 2.03
C THR A 187 -12.55 -4.70 1.58
N GLN A 188 -12.51 -5.65 2.51
CA GLN A 188 -12.86 -7.06 2.24
C GLN A 188 -14.39 -7.32 2.24
N ALA A 189 -15.20 -6.26 2.30
CA ALA A 189 -16.67 -6.37 2.32
C ALA A 189 -17.25 -6.72 0.93
N ALA A 190 -18.50 -7.19 0.91
CA ALA A 190 -19.22 -7.51 -0.32
C ALA A 190 -19.36 -6.29 -1.25
N LEU A 191 -19.56 -5.10 -0.67
CA LEU A 191 -19.40 -3.82 -1.34
C LEU A 191 -18.01 -3.29 -1.02
N ARG A 192 -17.14 -3.27 -2.04
CA ARG A 192 -15.75 -2.81 -1.91
C ARG A 192 -15.71 -1.28 -1.87
N GLU A 193 -15.55 -0.74 -0.68
CA GLU A 193 -15.23 0.67 -0.46
C GLU A 193 -13.73 0.85 -0.18
N HIS A 194 -13.20 2.05 -0.42
CA HIS A 194 -11.79 2.36 -0.17
C HIS A 194 -11.55 2.51 1.34
N ALA A 195 -10.56 1.80 1.92
CA ALA A 195 -10.34 1.76 3.36
C ALA A 195 -10.10 3.16 3.99
N LEU A 196 -9.41 4.04 3.26
CA LEU A 196 -9.27 5.46 3.62
C LEU A 196 -10.63 6.17 3.82
N ASP A 197 -11.56 5.99 2.88
CA ASP A 197 -12.87 6.66 2.93
C ASP A 197 -13.75 6.11 4.04
N MET A 198 -13.54 4.85 4.40
CA MET A 198 -14.18 4.22 5.54
C MET A 198 -13.60 4.67 6.88
N GLY A 199 -12.53 5.47 6.88
CA GLY A 199 -11.86 5.91 8.11
C GLY A 199 -11.17 4.78 8.86
N GLU A 200 -10.78 3.70 8.16
CA GLU A 200 -10.17 2.50 8.74
C GLU A 200 -8.65 2.59 8.82
N LEU A 201 -8.03 3.62 8.24
CA LEU A 201 -6.58 3.76 8.14
C LEU A 201 -6.02 4.75 9.16
N ASP A 202 -4.86 4.43 9.67
CA ASP A 202 -4.07 5.32 10.52
C ASP A 202 -3.32 6.39 9.71
N ASN A 203 -2.61 7.25 10.43
CA ASN A 203 -1.84 8.33 9.84
C ASN A 203 -0.72 7.84 8.90
N CYS A 204 -0.27 6.59 9.04
CA CYS A 204 0.75 5.98 8.19
C CYS A 204 0.18 5.30 6.95
N GLY A 205 -1.15 5.14 6.86
CA GLY A 205 -1.85 4.52 5.73
C GLY A 205 -2.12 3.03 5.90
N GLY A 206 -2.02 2.51 7.12
CA GLY A 206 -2.28 1.11 7.43
C GLY A 206 -3.27 0.90 8.56
N HIS A 207 -3.53 -0.36 8.87
CA HIS A 207 -4.27 -0.80 10.05
C HIS A 207 -4.00 -2.27 10.37
N ALA A 208 -4.48 -2.76 11.51
CA ALA A 208 -4.49 -4.18 11.84
C ALA A 208 -5.72 -4.89 11.24
N GLY A 209 -5.49 -6.00 10.53
CA GLY A 209 -6.51 -6.88 9.97
C GLY A 209 -7.06 -7.89 10.98
N ARG A 210 -7.99 -8.75 10.54
CA ARG A 210 -8.65 -9.77 11.40
C ARG A 210 -7.69 -10.71 12.12
N GLY A 211 -6.48 -10.88 11.61
CA GLY A 211 -5.45 -11.70 12.24
C GLY A 211 -4.57 -10.94 13.21
N ASP A 212 -4.93 -9.70 13.59
CA ASP A 212 -4.04 -8.73 14.23
C ASP A 212 -2.79 -8.37 13.37
N ASP A 213 -2.87 -8.60 12.06
CA ASP A 213 -1.81 -8.32 11.10
C ASP A 213 -1.83 -6.85 10.67
N TYR A 214 -0.81 -6.07 11.04
CA TYR A 214 -0.70 -4.71 10.53
C TYR A 214 -0.29 -4.70 9.06
N HIS A 215 -0.99 -3.93 8.23
CA HIS A 215 -0.69 -3.79 6.81
C HIS A 215 -1.10 -2.43 6.25
N TYR A 216 -0.41 -1.99 5.20
CA TYR A 216 -0.71 -0.73 4.51
C TYR A 216 -1.72 -0.97 3.38
N HIS A 217 -2.74 -0.11 3.28
CA HIS A 217 -3.70 -0.12 2.17
C HIS A 217 -3.39 0.92 1.10
N ILE A 218 -2.61 1.94 1.47
CA ILE A 218 -2.16 3.04 0.62
C ILE A 218 -0.65 3.19 0.74
N ALA A 219 -0.05 4.15 0.04
CA ALA A 219 1.37 4.44 0.15
C ALA A 219 1.80 4.51 1.64
N PRO A 220 2.85 3.77 2.06
CA PRO A 220 3.25 3.67 3.45
C PRO A 220 3.97 4.96 3.86
N LYS A 221 3.20 6.01 4.20
CA LYS A 221 3.70 7.38 4.36
C LYS A 221 4.83 7.46 5.37
N CYS A 222 4.64 6.89 6.56
CA CYS A 222 5.64 6.91 7.62
C CYS A 222 6.94 6.20 7.22
N LEU A 223 6.85 5.08 6.49
CA LEU A 223 8.02 4.40 5.94
C LEU A 223 8.74 5.25 4.90
N ILE A 224 8.00 5.90 4.00
CA ILE A 224 8.59 6.77 2.97
C ILE A 224 9.35 7.92 3.63
N GLU A 225 8.78 8.54 4.68
CA GLU A 225 9.46 9.55 5.50
C GLU A 225 10.70 9.00 6.21
N GLU A 226 10.64 7.79 6.78
CA GLU A 226 11.79 7.13 7.42
C GLU A 226 12.94 6.87 6.44
N LEU A 227 12.64 6.39 5.22
CA LEU A 227 13.63 6.14 4.18
C LEU A 227 14.26 7.44 3.65
N GLY A 228 13.47 8.51 3.59
CA GLY A 228 13.89 9.86 3.24
C GLY A 228 14.29 10.08 1.77
N LYS A 229 14.56 11.35 1.43
CA LYS A 229 14.86 11.81 0.05
C LYS A 229 16.00 11.04 -0.62
N ILE A 230 17.07 10.73 0.12
CA ILE A 230 18.25 10.06 -0.45
C ILE A 230 17.88 8.67 -0.99
N HIS A 231 17.09 7.90 -0.24
CA HIS A 231 16.63 6.58 -0.67
C HIS A 231 15.67 6.70 -1.85
N VAL A 232 14.65 7.54 -1.68
CA VAL A 232 13.47 7.59 -2.57
C VAL A 232 13.77 8.30 -3.89
N ASP A 233 14.36 9.49 -3.85
CA ASP A 233 14.48 10.37 -5.01
C ASP A 233 15.89 10.44 -5.58
N ASP A 234 16.93 10.44 -4.73
CA ASP A 234 18.32 10.56 -5.20
C ASP A 234 18.83 9.21 -5.72
N LYS A 235 18.64 8.13 -4.94
CA LYS A 235 19.04 6.77 -5.31
C LYS A 235 17.96 5.98 -6.04
N LYS A 236 16.70 6.43 -6.00
CA LYS A 236 15.55 5.82 -6.70
C LYS A 236 15.37 4.35 -6.32
N LEU A 237 15.54 4.05 -5.04
CA LEU A 237 15.43 2.70 -4.50
C LEU A 237 13.96 2.32 -4.24
N PRO A 238 13.62 1.02 -4.34
CA PRO A 238 12.27 0.56 -4.03
C PRO A 238 11.87 0.82 -2.58
N ILE A 239 10.58 1.06 -2.36
CA ILE A 239 9.92 1.06 -1.04
C ILE A 239 9.13 -0.23 -0.79
N GLY A 240 9.01 -1.10 -1.79
CA GLY A 240 8.36 -2.40 -1.67
C GLY A 240 8.54 -3.29 -2.89
N ILE A 241 7.97 -4.49 -2.79
CA ILE A 241 7.94 -5.52 -3.84
C ILE A 241 6.49 -5.96 -4.02
N ALA A 242 5.98 -5.87 -5.24
CA ALA A 242 4.66 -6.39 -5.59
C ALA A 242 4.68 -7.92 -5.74
N ASN A 243 3.53 -8.56 -5.61
CA ASN A 243 3.38 -10.02 -5.71
C ASN A 243 3.65 -10.60 -7.10
N ASP A 244 3.83 -9.75 -8.11
CA ASP A 244 4.32 -10.13 -9.44
C ASP A 244 5.83 -9.91 -9.62
N ALA A 245 6.54 -9.63 -8.51
CA ALA A 245 7.97 -9.40 -8.38
C ALA A 245 8.52 -8.13 -9.06
N ASN A 246 7.66 -7.17 -9.41
CA ASN A 246 8.12 -5.84 -9.79
C ASN A 246 8.31 -4.94 -8.55
N PRO A 247 9.30 -4.04 -8.56
CA PRO A 247 9.51 -3.09 -7.47
C PRO A 247 8.41 -2.03 -7.42
N ILE A 248 8.14 -1.53 -6.22
CA ILE A 248 7.26 -0.40 -5.94
C ILE A 248 8.13 0.76 -5.46
N LEU A 249 8.03 1.92 -6.11
CA LEU A 249 8.79 3.14 -5.81
C LEU A 249 7.85 4.27 -5.38
N ALA A 250 8.45 5.35 -4.88
CA ALA A 250 7.77 6.61 -4.54
C ALA A 250 8.49 7.82 -5.18
N LEU A 251 8.89 7.71 -6.44
CA LEU A 251 9.54 8.80 -7.16
C LEU A 251 8.62 10.03 -7.19
N GLY A 252 9.21 11.20 -6.93
CA GLY A 252 8.46 12.45 -6.86
C GLY A 252 7.90 12.79 -5.48
N TRP A 253 8.11 11.94 -4.48
CA TRP A 253 7.58 12.16 -3.12
C TRP A 253 8.21 13.37 -2.43
N PHE A 254 9.54 13.49 -2.48
CA PHE A 254 10.28 14.61 -1.90
C PHE A 254 10.74 15.61 -2.95
N ASP A 255 10.96 15.15 -4.19
CA ASP A 255 11.46 15.97 -5.28
C ASP A 255 10.56 15.91 -6.51
N LYS A 256 9.77 16.96 -6.72
CA LYS A 256 8.84 17.05 -7.85
C LYS A 256 9.52 16.93 -9.23
N ALA A 257 10.83 17.19 -9.33
CA ALA A 257 11.56 16.98 -10.58
C ALA A 257 11.66 15.49 -10.98
N ASN A 258 11.49 14.58 -10.03
CA ASN A 258 11.45 13.13 -10.25
C ASN A 258 10.02 12.59 -10.47
N ASP A 259 8.99 13.44 -10.47
CA ASP A 259 7.61 12.99 -10.66
C ASP A 259 7.44 12.22 -11.98
N VAL A 260 6.69 11.12 -11.90
CA VAL A 260 6.44 10.21 -13.01
C VAL A 260 4.97 10.03 -13.32
N GLU A 261 4.06 10.70 -12.62
CA GLU A 261 2.62 10.43 -12.68
C GLU A 261 2.06 10.45 -14.12
N SER A 262 2.47 11.42 -14.94
CA SER A 262 2.04 11.55 -16.35
C SER A 262 2.54 10.44 -17.28
N ARG A 263 3.46 9.59 -16.81
CA ARG A 263 4.12 8.53 -17.57
C ARG A 263 3.67 7.13 -17.15
N LEU A 264 2.88 7.03 -16.08
CA LEU A 264 2.35 5.76 -15.60
C LEU A 264 1.23 5.27 -16.52
N ASP A 265 1.16 3.96 -16.72
CA ASP A 265 0.03 3.30 -17.36
C ASP A 265 -1.15 3.15 -16.39
N SER A 266 -2.25 2.55 -16.86
CA SER A 266 -3.46 2.34 -16.05
C SER A 266 -3.23 1.49 -14.79
N CYS A 267 -2.15 0.70 -14.73
CA CYS A 267 -1.77 -0.09 -13.56
C CYS A 267 -0.96 0.70 -12.53
N ARG A 268 -0.68 1.99 -12.78
CA ARG A 268 0.33 2.80 -12.08
C ARG A 268 1.76 2.30 -12.28
N ALA A 269 2.02 1.62 -13.40
CA ALA A 269 3.33 1.08 -13.73
C ALA A 269 3.97 1.84 -14.89
N MET A 270 5.29 1.80 -14.98
CA MET A 270 6.02 2.24 -16.18
C MET A 270 7.33 1.48 -16.34
N LYS A 271 7.97 1.63 -17.50
CA LYS A 271 9.30 1.08 -17.75
C LYS A 271 10.39 2.12 -17.52
N ASP A 272 11.49 1.69 -16.91
CA ASP A 272 12.73 2.46 -16.87
C ASP A 272 13.43 2.48 -18.25
N LYS A 273 14.56 3.19 -18.35
CA LYS A 273 15.37 3.28 -19.60
C LYS A 273 15.90 1.91 -20.06
N SER A 274 16.00 0.95 -19.16
CA SER A 274 16.43 -0.44 -19.43
C SER A 274 15.26 -1.34 -19.82
N GLY A 275 14.03 -0.81 -19.84
CA GLY A 275 12.82 -1.55 -20.17
C GLY A 275 12.24 -2.37 -19.01
N LYS A 276 12.73 -2.19 -17.77
CA LYS A 276 12.23 -2.89 -16.57
C LYS A 276 11.00 -2.19 -16.01
N TYR A 277 9.97 -2.95 -15.66
CA TYR A 277 8.77 -2.41 -15.02
C TYR A 277 9.01 -2.06 -13.56
N PHE A 278 8.36 -1.00 -13.11
CA PHE A 278 8.15 -0.68 -11.71
C PHE A 278 6.80 0.00 -11.52
N TYR A 279 6.23 -0.11 -10.32
CA TYR A 279 5.07 0.65 -9.89
C TYR A 279 5.53 1.92 -9.18
N ASN A 280 4.75 3.00 -9.27
CA ASN A 280 4.98 4.20 -8.46
C ASN A 280 3.73 4.54 -7.67
N VAL A 281 3.87 4.64 -6.35
CA VAL A 281 2.76 5.04 -5.48
C VAL A 281 2.31 6.45 -5.83
N GLN A 282 1.02 6.72 -5.62
CA GLN A 282 0.47 8.05 -5.81
C GLN A 282 0.88 8.95 -4.64
N HIS A 283 1.36 10.16 -4.93
CA HIS A 283 1.67 11.18 -3.91
C HIS A 283 0.51 12.17 -3.67
N GLN A 284 -0.55 12.09 -4.47
CA GLN A 284 -1.78 12.89 -4.36
C GLN A 284 -3.00 11.99 -4.18
N SER A 285 -4.10 12.58 -3.66
CA SER A 285 -5.41 11.98 -3.33
C SER A 285 -5.55 10.46 -3.53
N LYS A 286 -5.83 9.74 -2.44
CA LYS A 286 -5.96 8.27 -2.29
C LYS A 286 -4.66 7.51 -2.07
N TRP A 287 -3.52 8.04 -2.53
CA TRP A 287 -2.20 7.43 -2.30
C TRP A 287 -2.12 5.98 -2.80
N ASP A 288 -2.74 5.69 -3.95
CA ASP A 288 -2.83 4.34 -4.49
C ASP A 288 -1.44 3.72 -4.73
N ILE A 289 -1.29 2.44 -4.39
CA ILE A 289 -0.04 1.68 -4.59
C ILE A 289 0.08 1.20 -6.03
N LEU A 290 -0.93 0.44 -6.50
CA LEU A 290 -1.05 -0.06 -7.87
C LEU A 290 -2.53 -0.40 -8.17
N ASN A 291 -2.89 -0.37 -9.45
CA ASN A 291 -4.27 -0.69 -9.89
C ASN A 291 -4.41 -2.08 -10.52
N CYS A 292 -3.31 -2.62 -11.06
CA CYS A 292 -3.24 -3.97 -11.62
C CYS A 292 -1.80 -4.49 -11.66
N PHE A 293 -1.66 -5.81 -11.72
CA PHE A 293 -0.37 -6.48 -11.92
C PHE A 293 -0.03 -6.54 -13.41
N VAL A 294 1.18 -6.12 -13.80
CA VAL A 294 1.70 -6.17 -15.18
C VAL A 294 2.49 -7.44 -15.47
N SER A 295 2.89 -8.17 -14.44
CA SER A 295 3.58 -9.46 -14.52
C SER A 295 2.76 -10.58 -13.85
N LYS A 296 3.22 -11.82 -13.95
CA LYS A 296 2.55 -12.98 -13.36
C LYS A 296 2.64 -12.96 -11.83
N VAL A 297 1.50 -12.81 -11.19
CA VAL A 297 1.31 -12.84 -9.72
C VAL A 297 1.74 -14.19 -9.13
N GLN A 298 2.37 -14.14 -7.96
CA GLN A 298 2.81 -15.29 -7.18
C GLN A 298 2.24 -15.24 -5.77
N LYS A 299 2.22 -16.39 -5.09
CA LYS A 299 2.05 -16.45 -3.63
C LYS A 299 3.43 -16.27 -2.98
N THR A 300 3.66 -15.10 -2.41
CA THR A 300 4.99 -14.65 -1.98
C THR A 300 5.18 -14.66 -0.47
N SER A 301 4.09 -14.75 0.29
CA SER A 301 4.12 -14.69 1.75
C SER A 301 3.55 -15.96 2.37
N ARG A 302 4.18 -16.39 3.46
CA ARG A 302 3.65 -17.34 4.44
C ARG A 302 3.70 -16.68 5.80
N ASP A 303 2.68 -16.92 6.60
CA ASP A 303 2.53 -16.31 7.91
C ASP A 303 2.15 -17.35 8.97
N SER A 304 2.51 -17.08 10.21
CA SER A 304 2.15 -17.83 11.40
C SER A 304 1.89 -16.84 12.53
N TRP A 305 0.69 -16.91 13.10
CA TRP A 305 0.20 -16.02 14.15
C TRP A 305 -0.76 -16.77 15.08
N THR A 306 -1.21 -16.12 16.15
CA THR A 306 -2.11 -16.71 17.13
C THR A 306 -3.36 -15.86 17.29
N GLN A 307 -4.51 -16.48 16.98
CA GLN A 307 -5.83 -15.89 17.11
C GLN A 307 -6.14 -15.50 18.56
N ARG A 308 -6.66 -14.28 18.73
CA ARG A 308 -7.18 -13.82 20.02
C ARG A 308 -8.46 -14.54 20.35
N MET A 309 -8.59 -14.91 21.61
CA MET A 309 -9.75 -15.60 22.14
C MET A 309 -10.34 -14.80 23.29
N ASP A 310 -11.65 -14.87 23.47
CA ASP A 310 -12.32 -14.32 24.62
C ASP A 310 -12.28 -15.28 25.81
N SER A 311 -12.86 -14.85 26.93
CA SER A 311 -12.85 -15.63 28.18
C SER A 311 -13.59 -16.96 28.12
N THR A 312 -14.38 -17.20 27.06
CA THR A 312 -15.09 -18.45 26.78
C THR A 312 -14.33 -19.38 25.83
N GLY A 313 -13.23 -18.91 25.24
CA GLY A 313 -12.45 -19.62 24.23
C GLY A 313 -12.92 -19.39 22.80
N ALA A 314 -13.83 -18.45 22.56
CA ALA A 314 -14.29 -18.08 21.22
C ALA A 314 -13.35 -17.05 20.58
N GLU A 315 -13.20 -17.10 19.25
CA GLU A 315 -12.35 -16.17 18.50
C GLU A 315 -12.86 -14.73 18.58
N ILE A 316 -11.94 -13.79 18.87
CA ILE A 316 -12.19 -12.36 18.78
C ILE A 316 -11.74 -11.85 17.41
N VAL A 317 -12.71 -11.55 16.54
CA VAL A 317 -12.46 -10.94 15.23
C VAL A 317 -12.70 -9.42 15.21
N GLY A 318 -13.12 -8.86 16.34
CA GLY A 318 -13.40 -7.43 16.55
C GLY A 318 -14.68 -6.92 15.86
N ALA A 319 -15.47 -6.14 16.57
CA ALA A 319 -16.61 -5.42 15.99
C ALA A 319 -16.13 -4.13 15.32
N LYS A 320 -16.82 -3.67 14.26
CA LYS A 320 -16.59 -2.31 13.76
C LYS A 320 -17.22 -1.30 14.72
N VAL A 321 -16.43 -0.37 15.22
CA VAL A 321 -16.83 0.66 16.17
C VAL A 321 -16.45 2.03 15.64
N ALA A 322 -17.37 2.97 15.68
CA ALA A 322 -17.08 4.37 15.41
C ALA A 322 -16.30 4.97 16.60
N MET A 323 -15.00 4.68 16.66
CA MET A 323 -14.07 5.19 17.66
C MET A 323 -12.90 5.86 16.96
N THR A 324 -12.66 7.13 17.27
CA THR A 324 -11.44 7.83 16.85
C THR A 324 -10.30 7.47 17.77
N ILE A 325 -9.28 6.80 17.24
CA ILE A 325 -8.10 6.38 17.99
C ILE A 325 -7.10 7.53 18.05
N THR A 326 -6.81 7.99 19.28
CA THR A 326 -5.87 9.08 19.56
C THR A 326 -4.56 8.58 20.14
N ALA A 327 -4.54 7.36 20.69
CA ALA A 327 -3.33 6.72 21.18
C ALA A 327 -3.40 5.20 20.99
N SER A 328 -2.27 4.60 20.65
CA SER A 328 -2.09 3.15 20.62
C SER A 328 -0.73 2.81 21.23
N SER A 329 -0.68 1.73 22.00
CA SER A 329 0.54 1.30 22.69
C SER A 329 0.52 -0.18 23.01
N THR A 330 1.71 -0.77 23.13
CA THR A 330 1.90 -2.13 23.66
C THR A 330 2.67 -2.06 24.97
N VAL A 331 2.09 -2.60 26.03
CA VAL A 331 2.70 -2.70 27.36
C VAL A 331 3.16 -4.13 27.58
N ARG A 332 4.43 -4.33 27.92
CA ARG A 332 4.92 -5.64 28.37
C ARG A 332 4.81 -5.74 29.89
N ALA A 333 3.99 -6.69 30.36
CA ALA A 333 3.71 -6.92 31.77
C ALA A 333 3.85 -8.41 32.07
N SER A 334 4.75 -8.78 32.99
CA SER A 334 5.03 -10.18 33.36
C SER A 334 5.27 -11.14 32.19
N GLY A 335 5.88 -10.66 31.09
CA GLY A 335 6.11 -11.47 29.88
C GLY A 335 4.94 -11.54 28.89
N THR A 336 3.78 -10.96 29.24
CA THR A 336 2.63 -10.81 28.35
C THR A 336 2.63 -9.45 27.66
N GLU A 337 2.29 -9.41 26.38
CA GLU A 337 2.08 -8.17 25.63
C GLU A 337 0.60 -7.75 25.68
N CYS A 338 0.34 -6.62 26.31
CA CYS A 338 -0.96 -5.98 26.40
C CYS A 338 -1.05 -4.87 25.36
N SER A 339 -1.91 -5.04 24.35
CA SER A 339 -2.16 -4.01 23.34
C SER A 339 -3.30 -3.11 23.81
N VAL A 340 -3.13 -1.79 23.70
CA VAL A 340 -4.08 -0.79 24.17
C VAL A 340 -4.35 0.22 23.06
N MET A 341 -5.62 0.56 22.87
CA MET A 341 -6.04 1.72 22.08
C MET A 341 -6.94 2.61 22.90
N GLN A 342 -6.68 3.92 22.86
CA GLN A 342 -7.48 4.94 23.53
C GLN A 342 -8.02 5.93 22.51
N GLY A 343 -9.18 6.51 22.81
CA GLY A 343 -9.87 7.36 21.87
C GLY A 343 -11.23 7.81 22.34
N THR A 344 -12.04 8.27 21.40
CA THR A 344 -13.39 8.78 21.66
C THR A 344 -14.38 8.09 20.74
N LEU A 345 -15.46 7.55 21.30
CA LEU A 345 -16.60 7.08 20.52
C LEU A 345 -17.24 8.25 19.75
N ARG A 346 -17.81 7.97 18.58
CA ARG A 346 -18.47 8.96 17.72
C ARG A 346 -19.87 8.50 17.38
N ASP A 347 -20.86 8.98 18.12
CA ASP A 347 -22.27 8.65 17.92
C ASP A 347 -22.53 7.12 17.81
N GLN A 348 -21.77 6.33 18.58
CA GLN A 348 -21.84 4.87 18.52
C GLN A 348 -23.09 4.40 19.26
N SER A 349 -23.88 3.52 18.66
CA SER A 349 -24.96 2.82 19.36
C SER A 349 -24.37 1.83 20.36
N VAL A 350 -24.65 2.04 21.64
CA VAL A 350 -24.18 1.21 22.75
C VAL A 350 -25.36 0.66 23.54
N ILE A 351 -25.28 -0.62 23.89
CA ILE A 351 -26.27 -1.35 24.69
C ILE A 351 -25.89 -1.20 26.16
N ASN A 352 -26.80 -0.63 26.93
CA ASN A 352 -26.64 -0.43 28.37
C ASN A 352 -27.06 -1.69 29.14
N THR A 353 -26.71 -1.75 30.42
CA THR A 353 -27.05 -2.86 31.33
C THR A 353 -28.54 -3.18 31.40
N ASP A 354 -29.41 -2.19 31.22
CA ASP A 354 -30.87 -2.35 31.17
C ASP A 354 -31.40 -2.78 29.78
N GLN A 355 -30.50 -3.13 28.85
CA GLN A 355 -30.74 -3.46 27.45
C GLN A 355 -31.30 -2.30 26.60
N SER A 356 -31.37 -1.08 27.14
CA SER A 356 -31.62 0.11 26.33
C SER A 356 -30.44 0.37 25.39
N VAL A 357 -30.72 0.95 24.22
CA VAL A 357 -29.68 1.39 23.28
C VAL A 357 -29.60 2.90 23.29
N THR A 358 -28.41 3.42 23.55
CA THR A 358 -28.13 4.86 23.53
C THR A 358 -27.02 5.19 22.54
N ARG A 359 -26.95 6.45 22.13
CA ARG A 359 -25.84 6.97 21.32
C ARG A 359 -24.78 7.54 22.25
N SER A 360 -23.54 7.10 22.10
CA SER A 360 -22.42 7.50 22.96
C SER A 360 -21.31 8.19 22.18
N SER A 361 -20.81 9.29 22.74
CA SER A 361 -19.62 10.01 22.26
C SER A 361 -18.61 10.25 23.40
N ALA A 362 -18.36 9.20 24.19
CA ALA A 362 -17.48 9.26 25.35
C ALA A 362 -16.04 8.86 25.03
N ASN A 363 -15.10 9.35 25.83
CA ASN A 363 -13.75 8.80 25.83
C ASN A 363 -13.79 7.35 26.32
N THR A 364 -12.98 6.50 25.69
CA THR A 364 -12.90 5.09 25.99
C THR A 364 -11.51 4.54 25.72
N ALA A 365 -11.22 3.39 26.31
CA ALA A 365 -10.10 2.54 25.95
C ALA A 365 -10.59 1.13 25.64
N ILE A 366 -9.87 0.46 24.75
CA ILE A 366 -9.96 -0.98 24.52
C ILE A 366 -8.57 -1.58 24.68
N PHE A 367 -8.50 -2.80 25.18
CA PHE A 367 -7.23 -3.50 25.31
C PHE A 367 -7.39 -5.01 25.20
N TYR A 368 -6.30 -5.68 24.89
CA TYR A 368 -6.19 -7.13 24.95
C TYR A 368 -4.79 -7.54 25.41
N CYS A 369 -4.73 -8.38 26.44
CA CYS A 369 -3.50 -9.06 26.86
C CYS A 369 -3.60 -10.57 26.59
N GLU A 370 -4.69 -11.17 27.08
CA GLU A 370 -4.96 -12.60 27.04
C GLU A 370 -6.46 -12.87 27.22
N PRO A 371 -6.95 -14.10 27.01
CA PRO A 371 -8.38 -14.40 27.06
C PRO A 371 -9.07 -14.07 28.39
N GLN A 372 -8.32 -13.95 29.49
CA GLN A 372 -8.84 -13.59 30.81
C GLN A 372 -8.43 -12.17 31.25
N CYS A 373 -7.95 -11.34 30.30
CA CYS A 373 -7.65 -9.92 30.48
C CYS A 373 -7.83 -9.14 29.15
N TYR A 374 -9.01 -8.56 28.95
CA TYR A 374 -9.33 -7.69 27.81
C TYR A 374 -10.49 -6.76 28.13
N ALA A 375 -10.63 -5.69 27.34
CA ALA A 375 -11.84 -4.88 27.29
C ALA A 375 -12.13 -4.42 25.86
N GLU A 376 -13.28 -4.80 25.32
CA GLU A 376 -13.66 -4.55 23.92
C GLU A 376 -15.18 -4.42 23.75
N PHE A 377 -15.58 -3.87 22.62
CA PHE A 377 -16.98 -3.82 22.20
C PHE A 377 -17.34 -5.01 21.33
N PHE A 378 -18.47 -5.66 21.61
CA PHE A 378 -18.96 -6.82 20.87
C PHE A 378 -20.31 -6.55 20.21
N GLU A 379 -20.51 -7.07 18.99
CA GLU A 379 -21.83 -7.08 18.34
C GLU A 379 -22.70 -8.19 18.99
N PRO A 380 -23.94 -7.88 19.41
CA PRO A 380 -24.81 -8.84 20.08
C PRO A 380 -25.47 -9.81 19.08
N THR A 381 -25.85 -10.99 19.58
CA THR A 381 -26.95 -11.79 19.03
C THR A 381 -28.28 -11.22 19.52
N GLY A 382 -29.35 -11.39 18.73
CA GLY A 382 -30.69 -10.89 19.09
C GLY A 382 -31.11 -9.61 18.33
N ARG A 383 -32.20 -8.99 18.79
CA ARG A 383 -32.91 -7.89 18.11
C ARG A 383 -32.53 -6.51 18.65
N PHE A 384 -31.25 -6.16 18.61
CA PHE A 384 -30.80 -4.79 18.85
C PHE A 384 -30.76 -4.00 17.53
N PRO A 385 -31.13 -2.70 17.53
CA PRO A 385 -31.14 -1.89 16.33
C PRO A 385 -29.74 -1.67 15.76
N GLY A 386 -29.61 -1.67 14.43
CA GLY A 386 -28.39 -1.28 13.73
C GLY A 386 -27.15 -2.07 14.14
N ARG A 387 -25.99 -1.38 14.15
CA ARG A 387 -24.69 -1.91 14.61
C ARG A 387 -24.45 -1.55 16.08
N SER A 388 -25.44 -1.83 16.92
CA SER A 388 -25.29 -1.65 18.37
C SER A 388 -24.22 -2.60 18.90
N VAL A 389 -23.43 -2.13 19.87
CA VAL A 389 -22.40 -2.93 20.54
C VAL A 389 -22.58 -2.84 22.05
N TYR A 390 -22.08 -3.83 22.80
CA TYR A 390 -21.95 -3.74 24.25
C TYR A 390 -20.47 -3.83 24.63
N TYR A 391 -20.09 -3.14 25.71
CA TYR A 391 -18.71 -3.15 26.20
C TYR A 391 -18.54 -4.27 27.22
N GLU A 392 -17.56 -5.14 26.99
CA GLU A 392 -17.23 -6.24 27.89
C GLU A 392 -15.85 -6.00 28.49
N LEU A 393 -15.74 -6.18 29.80
CA LEU A 393 -14.50 -6.02 30.57
C LEU A 393 -14.22 -7.31 31.33
N VAL A 394 -13.07 -7.91 31.07
CA VAL A 394 -12.57 -9.08 31.78
C VAL A 394 -11.19 -8.76 32.34
N THR A 395 -11.03 -8.88 33.66
CA THR A 395 -9.77 -8.54 34.35
C THR A 395 -9.30 -9.62 35.33
N SER A 396 -9.90 -10.82 35.28
CA SER A 396 -9.65 -11.89 36.25
C SER A 396 -8.22 -12.42 36.24
N ARG A 397 -7.50 -12.27 35.13
CA ARG A 397 -6.07 -12.60 35.00
C ARG A 397 -5.26 -11.51 34.30
N CYS A 398 -5.45 -10.25 34.66
CA CYS A 398 -4.54 -9.24 34.14
C CYS A 398 -3.12 -9.41 34.71
N PRO A 399 -2.08 -9.37 33.86
CA PRO A 399 -0.71 -9.59 34.28
C PRO A 399 -0.24 -8.48 35.23
N ALA A 400 0.62 -8.84 36.19
CA ALA A 400 1.19 -7.86 37.11
C ALA A 400 1.98 -6.79 36.33
N GLY A 401 1.73 -5.52 36.66
CA GLY A 401 2.29 -4.37 35.93
C GLY A 401 1.38 -3.84 34.81
N PHE A 402 0.28 -4.52 34.49
CA PHE A 402 -0.79 -3.96 33.66
C PHE A 402 -1.98 -3.60 34.56
N ASN A 403 -2.33 -2.31 34.63
CA ASN A 403 -3.45 -1.81 35.41
C ASN A 403 -4.57 -1.30 34.50
N PRO A 404 -5.62 -2.10 34.23
CA PRO A 404 -6.77 -1.64 33.44
C PRO A 404 -7.45 -0.39 34.00
N THR A 405 -7.46 -0.20 35.33
CA THR A 405 -8.19 0.90 35.98
C THR A 405 -7.58 2.28 35.76
N SER A 406 -6.33 2.36 35.27
CA SER A 406 -5.73 3.64 34.87
C SER A 406 -6.14 4.07 33.46
N LEU A 407 -6.81 3.20 32.71
CA LEU A 407 -7.34 3.51 31.38
C LEU A 407 -8.72 4.16 31.49
N PRO A 408 -9.11 5.03 30.56
CA PRO A 408 -10.46 5.57 30.49
C PRO A 408 -11.45 4.49 29.99
N LEU A 409 -11.74 3.47 30.79
CA LEU A 409 -12.62 2.37 30.38
C LEU A 409 -14.07 2.84 30.21
N PHE A 410 -14.78 2.25 29.24
CA PHE A 410 -16.23 2.44 29.13
C PHE A 410 -16.97 1.64 30.21
N ALA A 411 -18.21 2.02 30.52
CA ALA A 411 -19.02 1.28 31.49
C ALA A 411 -19.31 -0.14 30.95
N PRO A 412 -18.90 -1.21 31.67
CA PRO A 412 -19.13 -2.57 31.22
C PRO A 412 -20.61 -2.94 31.32
N TYR A 413 -21.09 -3.71 30.34
CA TYR A 413 -22.43 -4.29 30.36
C TYR A 413 -22.54 -5.35 31.47
N GLN A 414 -23.50 -5.17 32.38
CA GLN A 414 -23.75 -6.08 33.51
C GLN A 414 -25.16 -6.70 33.47
N GLY A 415 -25.84 -6.58 32.32
CA GLY A 415 -27.20 -7.09 32.17
C GLY A 415 -27.25 -8.60 31.93
N PRO A 416 -28.43 -9.15 31.61
CA PRO A 416 -28.58 -10.56 31.23
C PRO A 416 -27.63 -10.95 30.09
N ALA A 417 -27.17 -12.21 30.07
CA ALA A 417 -26.21 -12.68 29.10
C ALA A 417 -26.65 -12.40 27.64
N ILE A 418 -25.78 -11.75 26.88
CA ILE A 418 -25.95 -11.48 25.45
C ILE A 418 -24.92 -12.33 24.70
N GLY A 419 -25.37 -13.07 23.68
CA GLY A 419 -24.44 -13.81 22.83
C GLY A 419 -23.64 -12.88 21.93
N LYS A 420 -22.44 -13.30 21.52
CA LYS A 420 -21.62 -12.56 20.56
C LYS A 420 -21.93 -13.01 19.15
N ARG A 421 -22.16 -12.07 18.24
CA ARG A 421 -22.32 -12.40 16.83
C ARG A 421 -21.00 -12.92 16.29
N ALA A 422 -21.06 -14.07 15.61
CA ALA A 422 -19.90 -14.61 14.91
C ALA A 422 -19.40 -13.61 13.85
N ALA A 423 -18.10 -13.65 13.58
CA ALA A 423 -17.48 -12.95 12.47
C ALA A 423 -18.28 -13.20 11.17
N LYS A 424 -18.77 -12.14 10.52
CA LYS A 424 -19.35 -12.25 9.17
C LYS A 424 -18.30 -12.07 8.09
#